data_AF-A0A847PHV6-F1
#
_entry.id   AF-A0A847PHV6-F1
#
_cell.length_a   1.000
_cell.length_b   1.000
_cell.length_c   1.000
_cell.angle_alpha   90.00
_cell.angle_beta   90.00
_cell.angle_gamma   90.00
#
_symmetry.space_group_name_H-M   'P 1'
#
loop_
_entity.id
_entity.type
_entity.pdbx_description
1 polymer ?
#
loop_
_entity_poly.entity_id
_entity_poly.type
_entity_poly.pdbx_seq_one_letter_code
_entity_poly.pdbx_strand_id
1 'polypeptide(L)'
;MEYNYIKIKRILTIFGITAGIFLLLYPAPLSAREIGLEEALEWGVRHNLDLQNIRYSIEDIQRNLEILEAGKAFQVDLSITPIWRLGGEEKPFQAEMAENRFAPETEMTLSAKKLLTSDLSLTSNVTWQSDNTGLSDISPESLAKEVNGSLRLDQNLYPRTWSEQKKQVYALENSLIMKIEELKWEEVEKQIEFIQKYLNIVHSREQLELIVQRQALAEAELERVRKKAELGEGGYQQEAEAIIAMEEAKNKLWGAEQDLIQAQKQWSLLLSLPEEVKVDFDRNSDFLTTLFKQIDELAITEDIQDVFVEQVLSQNYRLKNSLLEKEEGLKELEWTRDSGKPTINLSGGYAYPDDSWFIMLDFQVKLADGGAQELKVQQKEEYIKRKELSIDYLKETLKLESEQLLKQDHYNQLVLQTQQLALEKEQDKLNIIEQQYQRGAISPVQWENSQIGLQEKELGVKQAYDQWFIDRMKLAHFLGYLPKGA
;
A
#
# COMPACT_ATOMS: atom_id res chain seq x y z
N MET A 1 0.23 30.24 -0.99
CA MET A 1 0.63 29.47 0.21
C MET A 1 -0.49 29.37 1.26
N GLU A 2 -1.41 30.34 1.43
CA GLU A 2 -2.64 30.12 2.23
C GLU A 2 -3.77 29.39 1.48
N TYR A 3 -3.75 29.41 0.14
CA TYR A 3 -4.82 28.84 -0.69
C TYR A 3 -4.87 27.30 -0.71
N ASN A 4 -3.76 26.62 -0.39
CA ASN A 4 -3.70 25.14 -0.35
C ASN A 4 -4.07 24.57 1.03
N TYR A 5 -3.85 25.33 2.11
CA TYR A 5 -4.17 24.90 3.48
C TYR A 5 -5.69 24.81 3.74
N ILE A 6 -6.47 25.68 3.07
CA ILE A 6 -7.95 25.67 3.14
C ILE A 6 -8.56 24.52 2.31
N LYS A 7 -7.89 24.08 1.24
CA LYS A 7 -8.35 22.93 0.43
C LYS A 7 -8.20 21.61 1.16
N ILE A 8 -7.11 21.43 1.92
CA ILE A 8 -6.83 20.20 2.68
C ILE A 8 -7.81 20.05 3.86
N LYS A 9 -8.12 21.13 4.58
CA LYS A 9 -9.18 21.10 5.63
C LYS A 9 -10.59 20.85 5.08
N ARG A 10 -10.91 21.33 3.87
CA ARG A 10 -12.22 21.04 3.23
C ARG A 10 -12.36 19.58 2.78
N ILE A 11 -11.26 18.92 2.40
CA ILE A 11 -11.27 17.48 2.09
C ILE A 11 -11.50 16.66 3.38
N LEU A 12 -10.89 17.06 4.50
CA LEU A 12 -11.12 16.46 5.83
C LEU A 12 -12.56 16.64 6.36
N THR A 13 -13.27 17.71 6.00
CA THR A 13 -14.67 17.91 6.43
C THR A 13 -15.67 17.16 5.55
N ILE A 14 -15.29 16.78 4.32
CA ILE A 14 -16.11 15.97 3.42
C ILE A 14 -15.93 14.46 3.71
N PHE A 15 -14.74 14.04 4.14
CA PHE A 15 -14.49 12.66 4.61
C PHE A 15 -15.20 12.31 5.93
N GLY A 16 -15.56 13.31 6.74
CA GLY A 16 -16.24 13.11 8.03
C GLY A 16 -17.77 13.10 7.99
N ILE A 17 -18.42 13.40 6.85
CA ILE A 17 -19.89 13.59 6.78
C ILE A 17 -20.60 12.65 5.81
N THR A 18 -19.89 11.92 4.94
CA THR A 18 -20.48 10.81 4.15
C THR A 18 -20.34 9.43 4.80
N ALA A 19 -19.59 9.31 5.89
CA ALA A 19 -19.58 8.13 6.78
C ALA A 19 -20.70 8.17 7.86
N GLY A 20 -21.54 9.21 7.83
CA GLY A 20 -22.60 9.47 8.80
C GLY A 20 -23.99 9.29 8.22
N ILE A 21 -24.35 8.05 7.85
CA ILE A 21 -25.69 7.40 7.94
C ILE A 21 -25.44 5.93 7.59
N PHE A 22 -25.01 5.13 8.57
CA PHE A 22 -25.31 3.69 8.77
C PHE A 22 -24.42 3.12 9.89
N LEU A 23 -24.41 3.79 11.04
CA LEU A 23 -23.73 3.32 12.26
C LEU A 23 -24.79 3.11 13.34
N LEU A 24 -25.50 1.99 13.23
CA LEU A 24 -26.34 1.45 14.30
C LEU A 24 -26.45 -0.07 14.14
N LEU A 25 -25.36 -0.82 14.34
CA LEU A 25 -25.48 -2.23 14.74
C LEU A 25 -24.38 -2.58 15.76
N TYR A 26 -24.87 -3.00 16.93
CA TYR A 26 -24.15 -3.49 18.10
C TYR A 26 -23.21 -4.68 17.78
N PRO A 27 -22.21 -4.96 18.63
CA PRO A 27 -21.49 -6.22 18.60
C PRO A 27 -22.42 -7.32 19.14
N ALA A 28 -23.14 -7.99 18.24
CA ALA A 28 -23.78 -9.27 18.55
C ALA A 28 -22.71 -10.37 18.57
N PRO A 29 -22.84 -11.39 19.43
CA PRO A 29 -21.92 -12.53 19.45
C PRO A 29 -21.93 -13.21 18.08
N LEU A 30 -20.74 -13.30 17.46
CA LEU A 30 -20.47 -13.85 16.14
C LEU A 30 -20.88 -15.33 16.07
N SER A 31 -22.12 -15.58 15.63
CA SER A 31 -22.46 -16.80 14.92
C SER A 31 -21.89 -16.71 13.51
N ALA A 32 -21.48 -17.85 12.93
CA ALA A 32 -20.91 -17.94 11.58
C ALA A 32 -21.74 -17.10 10.59
N ARG A 33 -21.15 -15.99 10.13
CA ARG A 33 -21.81 -15.03 9.26
C ARG A 33 -21.48 -15.40 7.82
N GLU A 34 -22.51 -15.74 7.05
CA GLU A 34 -22.38 -15.86 5.59
C GLU A 34 -22.36 -14.44 5.01
N ILE A 35 -21.33 -14.13 4.22
CA ILE A 35 -21.18 -12.85 3.53
C ILE A 35 -21.14 -13.06 2.02
N GLY A 36 -21.64 -12.06 1.28
CA GLY A 36 -21.57 -12.04 -0.18
C GLY A 36 -20.18 -11.62 -0.69
N LEU A 37 -19.96 -11.79 -2.00
CA LEU A 37 -18.70 -11.42 -2.66
C LEU A 37 -18.34 -9.94 -2.43
N GLU A 38 -19.27 -9.01 -2.63
CA GLU A 38 -19.01 -7.57 -2.49
C GLU A 38 -18.52 -7.22 -1.08
N GLU A 39 -19.20 -7.72 -0.05
CA GLU A 39 -18.79 -7.52 1.36
C GLU A 39 -17.40 -8.15 1.64
N ALA A 40 -17.10 -9.31 1.05
CA ALA A 40 -15.79 -9.95 1.18
C ALA A 40 -14.67 -9.13 0.50
N LEU A 41 -14.94 -8.56 -0.67
CA LEU A 41 -14.00 -7.68 -1.39
C LEU A 41 -13.76 -6.38 -0.62
N GLU A 42 -14.81 -5.73 -0.11
CA GLU A 42 -14.70 -4.54 0.72
C GLU A 42 -13.93 -4.80 2.02
N TRP A 43 -14.13 -5.98 2.62
CA TRP A 43 -13.34 -6.41 3.77
C TRP A 43 -11.87 -6.57 3.38
N GLY A 44 -11.59 -7.26 2.28
CA GLY A 44 -10.25 -7.47 1.76
C GLY A 44 -9.52 -6.18 1.47
N VAL A 45 -10.14 -5.23 0.77
CA VAL A 45 -9.54 -3.91 0.49
C VAL A 45 -9.18 -3.19 1.80
N ARG A 46 -10.02 -3.31 2.83
CA ARG A 46 -9.76 -2.68 4.13
C ARG A 46 -8.70 -3.40 4.96
N HIS A 47 -8.60 -4.72 4.91
CA HIS A 47 -7.77 -5.48 5.87
C HIS A 47 -6.59 -6.21 5.25
N ASN A 48 -6.48 -6.25 3.93
CA ASN A 48 -5.36 -6.88 3.24
C ASN A 48 -4.03 -6.28 3.71
N LEU A 49 -3.08 -7.16 4.00
CA LEU A 49 -1.79 -6.82 4.60
C LEU A 49 -0.95 -5.87 3.71
N ASP A 50 -0.95 -6.08 2.39
CA ASP A 50 -0.16 -5.28 1.47
C ASP A 50 -0.68 -3.83 1.45
N LEU A 51 -2.00 -3.66 1.36
CA LEU A 51 -2.65 -2.35 1.40
C LEU A 51 -2.49 -1.68 2.78
N GLN A 52 -2.56 -2.45 3.86
CA GLN A 52 -2.33 -1.95 5.22
C GLN A 52 -0.90 -1.44 5.40
N ASN A 53 0.11 -2.12 4.84
CA ASN A 53 1.50 -1.64 4.89
C ASN A 53 1.66 -0.27 4.19
N ILE A 54 0.98 -0.06 3.07
CA ILE A 54 0.99 1.25 2.38
C ILE A 54 0.28 2.30 3.24
N ARG A 55 -0.88 1.98 3.82
CA ARG A 55 -1.61 2.88 4.73
C ARG A 55 -0.80 3.26 5.96
N TYR A 56 -0.12 2.31 6.59
CA TYR A 56 0.79 2.60 7.72
C TYR A 56 1.95 3.51 7.31
N SER A 57 2.50 3.34 6.10
CA SER A 57 3.51 4.26 5.58
C SER A 57 2.95 5.66 5.40
N ILE A 58 1.70 5.81 4.93
CA ILE A 58 1.01 7.09 4.79
C ILE A 58 0.80 7.73 6.17
N GLU A 59 0.30 6.97 7.14
CA GLU A 59 0.08 7.43 8.51
C GLU A 59 1.38 7.85 9.19
N ASP A 60 2.49 7.12 8.98
CA ASP A 60 3.79 7.50 9.50
C ASP A 60 4.29 8.82 8.91
N ILE A 61 4.16 8.99 7.58
CA ILE A 61 4.51 10.25 6.91
C ILE A 61 3.64 11.41 7.45
N GLN A 62 2.34 11.20 7.61
CA GLN A 62 1.42 12.20 8.16
C GLN A 62 1.79 12.57 9.60
N ARG A 63 2.05 11.57 10.46
CA ARG A 63 2.52 11.80 11.83
C ARG A 63 3.85 12.55 11.86
N ASN A 64 4.79 12.23 10.97
CA ASN A 64 6.06 12.95 10.87
C ASN A 64 5.85 14.41 10.43
N LEU A 65 4.90 14.68 9.52
CA LEU A 65 4.49 16.05 9.18
C LEU A 65 3.88 16.80 10.38
N GLU A 66 3.02 16.14 11.17
CA GLU A 66 2.44 16.71 12.39
C GLU A 66 3.51 17.00 13.45
N ILE A 67 4.50 16.11 13.62
CA ILE A 67 5.65 16.33 14.52
C ILE A 67 6.44 17.56 14.08
N LEU A 68 6.71 17.72 12.78
CA LEU A 68 7.40 18.90 12.24
C LEU A 68 6.57 20.18 12.39
N GLU A 69 5.24 20.10 12.28
CA GLU A 69 4.36 21.24 12.54
C GLU A 69 4.33 21.62 14.02
N ALA A 70 4.24 20.63 14.92
CA ALA A 70 4.35 20.83 16.37
C ALA A 70 5.73 21.40 16.76
N GLY A 71 6.80 21.04 16.04
CA GLY A 71 8.13 21.61 16.20
C GLY A 71 8.24 23.12 15.89
N LYS A 72 7.23 23.73 15.28
CA LYS A 72 7.13 25.19 15.11
C LYS A 72 6.56 25.90 16.35
N ALA A 73 5.92 25.16 17.25
CA ALA A 73 5.42 25.70 18.51
C ALA A 73 6.57 26.06 19.47
N PHE A 74 6.23 26.68 20.60
CA PHE A 74 7.21 26.88 21.68
C PHE A 74 7.63 25.52 22.23
N GLN A 75 8.91 25.19 22.11
CA GLN A 75 9.54 24.08 22.79
C GLN A 75 10.13 24.62 24.08
N VAL A 76 9.69 24.09 25.22
CA VAL A 76 10.13 24.54 26.54
C VAL A 76 10.68 23.35 27.30
N ASP A 77 11.98 23.40 27.61
CA ASP A 77 12.70 22.35 28.30
C ASP A 77 13.16 22.84 29.67
N LEU A 78 12.84 22.08 30.72
CA LEU A 78 13.32 22.27 32.07
C LEU A 78 14.35 21.19 32.41
N SER A 79 15.59 21.57 32.62
CA SER A 79 16.65 20.70 33.12
C SER A 79 16.94 21.03 34.58
N ILE A 80 16.95 20.01 35.44
CA ILE A 80 17.33 20.15 36.85
C ILE A 80 18.52 19.22 37.09
N THR A 81 19.68 19.82 37.32
CA THR A 81 20.95 19.11 37.47
C THR A 81 21.46 19.29 38.91
N PRO A 82 21.46 18.22 39.73
CA PRO A 82 22.13 18.27 41.03
C PRO A 82 23.64 18.23 40.83
N ILE A 83 24.35 19.22 41.36
CA ILE A 83 25.80 19.36 41.27
C ILE A 83 26.40 18.96 42.62
N TRP A 84 27.12 17.84 42.62
CA TRP A 84 27.89 17.36 43.75
C TRP A 84 29.34 17.76 43.59
N ARG A 85 29.77 18.83 44.26
CA ARG A 85 31.18 19.23 44.26
C ARG A 85 31.97 18.38 45.27
N LEU A 86 32.50 17.26 44.80
CA LEU A 86 33.38 16.40 45.58
C LEU A 86 34.84 16.80 45.35
N GLY A 87 35.34 17.68 46.22
CA GLY A 87 36.74 18.12 46.22
C GLY A 87 36.88 19.61 45.94
N GLY A 88 37.12 20.37 47.00
CA GLY A 88 37.50 21.78 46.94
C GLY A 88 38.61 22.05 47.96
N GLU A 89 39.77 22.44 47.42
CA GLU A 89 40.99 22.91 48.09
C GLU A 89 41.82 21.89 48.91
N GLU A 90 43.09 21.73 48.49
CA GLU A 90 44.20 21.29 49.34
C GLU A 90 44.35 22.24 50.53
N LYS A 91 43.54 22.05 51.58
CA LYS A 91 43.77 22.64 52.91
C LYS A 91 44.02 21.51 53.89
N PRO A 92 45.13 21.54 54.66
CA PRO A 92 45.50 20.47 55.56
C PRO A 92 44.41 20.26 56.62
N PHE A 93 44.08 19.00 56.87
CA PHE A 93 43.11 18.48 57.83
C PHE A 93 42.92 19.37 59.08
N GLN A 94 41.87 20.18 59.06
CA GLN A 94 41.13 20.53 60.26
C GLN A 94 39.69 20.06 60.06
N ALA A 95 39.38 18.93 60.69
CA ALA A 95 38.04 18.39 60.77
C ALA A 95 37.22 19.22 61.76
N GLU A 96 36.75 20.39 61.31
CA GLU A 96 35.51 20.95 61.85
C GLU A 96 34.35 20.40 61.04
N MET A 97 33.56 19.55 61.69
CA MET A 97 32.31 19.01 61.19
C MET A 97 31.29 20.16 61.11
N ALA A 98 31.36 20.94 60.04
CA ALA A 98 30.27 21.83 59.66
C ALA A 98 29.10 20.97 59.13
N GLU A 99 27.92 21.14 59.73
CA GLU A 99 26.72 20.29 59.53
C GLU A 99 26.17 20.21 58.09
N ASN A 100 26.74 20.93 57.11
CA ASN A 100 26.17 21.07 55.75
C ASN A 100 27.10 20.71 54.57
N ARG A 101 28.23 20.00 54.77
CA ARG A 101 29.18 19.71 53.66
C ARG A 101 28.69 18.72 52.58
N PHE A 102 27.47 18.19 52.68
CA PHE A 102 26.98 17.12 51.79
C PHE A 102 25.70 17.44 51.02
N ALA A 103 25.20 18.67 51.02
CA ALA A 103 24.01 18.96 50.23
C ALA A 103 24.40 19.52 48.84
N PRO A 104 23.84 18.93 47.76
CA PRO A 104 24.19 19.29 46.40
C PRO A 104 23.67 20.70 46.08
N GLU A 105 24.48 21.47 45.36
CA GLU A 105 23.97 22.64 44.65
C GLU A 105 22.99 22.15 43.58
N THR A 106 21.93 22.90 43.32
CA THR A 106 20.99 22.55 42.25
C THR A 106 21.03 23.62 41.18
N GLU A 107 21.45 23.25 39.97
CA GLU A 107 21.32 24.09 38.79
C GLU A 107 20.01 23.73 38.09
N MET A 108 19.21 24.73 37.80
CA MET A 108 17.99 24.57 37.03
C MET A 108 18.08 25.48 35.81
N THR A 109 17.77 24.94 34.64
CA THR A 109 17.78 25.66 33.37
C THR A 109 16.43 25.47 32.69
N LEU A 110 15.76 26.58 32.41
CA LEU A 110 14.56 26.66 31.60
C LEU A 110 14.94 27.25 30.23
N SER A 111 14.92 26.43 29.19
CA SER A 111 15.14 26.88 27.81
C SER A 111 13.83 26.88 27.04
N ALA A 112 13.63 27.90 26.22
CA ALA A 112 12.49 28.04 25.34
C ALA A 112 12.95 28.38 23.94
N LYS A 113 12.51 27.63 22.94
CA LYS A 113 12.81 27.87 21.53
C LYS A 113 11.52 27.94 20.73
N LYS A 114 11.46 28.88 19.79
CA LYS A 114 10.37 28.98 18.81
C LYS A 114 10.91 29.37 17.45
N LEU A 115 10.47 28.64 16.43
CA LEU A 115 10.64 29.07 15.05
C LEU A 115 9.50 30.04 14.69
N LEU A 116 9.83 31.29 14.37
CA LEU A 116 8.84 32.31 14.00
C LEU A 116 8.52 32.25 12.50
N THR A 117 9.54 32.07 11.67
CA THR A 117 9.44 31.82 10.22
C THR A 117 10.54 30.85 9.82
N SER A 118 10.55 30.36 8.57
CA SER A 118 11.58 29.42 8.10
C SER A 118 13.02 29.94 8.26
N ASP A 119 13.20 31.25 8.31
CA ASP A 119 14.48 31.93 8.38
C ASP A 119 14.70 32.64 9.72
N LEU A 120 13.75 32.62 10.66
CA LEU A 120 13.78 33.38 11.92
C LEU A 120 13.48 32.48 13.12
N SER A 121 14.40 32.41 14.08
CA SER A 121 14.20 31.70 15.36
C SER A 121 14.40 32.59 16.56
N LEU A 122 13.62 32.33 17.60
CA LEU A 122 13.72 32.92 18.93
C LEU A 122 14.18 31.82 19.91
N THR A 123 15.23 32.09 20.67
CA THR A 123 15.71 31.25 21.77
C THR A 123 15.78 32.07 23.04
N SER A 124 15.38 31.49 24.15
CA SER A 124 15.41 32.11 25.47
C SER A 124 15.90 31.08 26.47
N ASN A 125 16.89 31.41 27.28
CA ASN A 125 17.37 30.51 28.34
C ASN A 125 17.38 31.27 29.66
N VAL A 126 16.85 30.65 30.71
CA VAL A 126 16.87 31.16 32.08
C VAL A 126 17.52 30.09 32.94
N THR A 127 18.66 30.39 33.56
CA THR A 127 19.39 29.49 34.44
C THR A 127 19.43 30.09 35.84
N TRP A 128 19.17 29.28 36.85
CA TRP A 128 19.30 29.67 38.25
C TRP A 128 19.99 28.56 39.04
N GLN A 129 20.88 28.96 39.94
CA GLN A 129 21.64 28.06 40.78
C GLN A 129 21.29 28.35 42.23
N SER A 130 20.85 27.33 42.96
CA SER A 130 20.48 27.47 44.37
C SER A 130 21.52 26.81 45.27
N ASP A 131 22.05 27.61 46.19
CA ASP A 131 22.98 27.17 47.22
C ASP A 131 22.21 26.74 48.47
N ASN A 132 22.23 25.44 48.77
CA ASN A 132 22.09 24.74 50.06
C ASN A 132 21.21 25.32 51.20
N THR A 133 20.25 26.17 50.88
CA THR A 133 19.25 26.71 51.80
C THR A 133 17.91 26.40 51.17
N GLY A 134 17.06 25.69 51.91
CA GLY A 134 15.81 25.15 51.37
C GLY A 134 14.99 26.23 50.66
N LEU A 135 14.14 25.78 49.72
CA LEU A 135 13.17 26.58 48.95
C LEU A 135 12.24 27.49 49.80
N SER A 136 12.37 27.47 51.12
CA SER A 136 11.57 28.21 52.10
C SER A 136 12.03 29.64 52.38
N ASP A 137 13.30 30.01 52.13
CA ASP A 137 13.85 31.35 52.43
C ASP A 137 14.17 32.18 51.17
N ILE A 138 13.51 31.86 50.07
CA ILE A 138 13.72 32.53 48.79
C ILE A 138 12.97 33.88 48.77
N SER A 139 13.69 34.98 48.98
CA SER A 139 13.17 36.32 48.71
C SER A 139 13.18 36.63 47.20
N PRO A 140 12.23 37.40 46.65
CA PRO A 140 12.26 37.83 45.25
C PRO A 140 13.57 38.57 44.86
N GLU A 141 14.20 39.23 45.83
CA GLU A 141 15.41 40.04 45.67
C GLU A 141 16.69 39.19 45.64
N SER A 142 16.72 38.03 46.31
CA SER A 142 17.81 37.06 46.24
C SER A 142 17.74 36.24 44.95
N LEU A 143 16.54 35.82 44.52
CA LEU A 143 16.33 35.18 43.21
C LEU A 143 16.82 36.04 42.05
N ALA A 144 16.49 37.33 42.05
CA ALA A 144 16.84 38.22 40.95
C ALA A 144 18.36 38.34 40.73
N LYS A 145 19.18 38.03 41.72
CA LYS A 145 20.65 38.09 41.63
C LYS A 145 21.30 36.77 41.17
N GLU A 146 20.61 35.65 41.34
CA GLU A 146 21.08 34.30 41.01
C GLU A 146 20.52 33.77 39.68
N VAL A 147 19.58 34.51 39.08
CA VAL A 147 18.98 34.20 37.78
C VAL A 147 19.80 34.84 36.66
N ASN A 148 20.28 34.00 35.74
CA ASN A 148 20.87 34.40 34.48
C ASN A 148 19.85 34.17 33.35
N GLY A 149 19.47 35.23 32.65
CA GLY A 149 18.53 35.18 31.54
C GLY A 149 19.20 35.55 30.23
N SER A 150 18.87 34.88 29.14
CA SER A 150 19.27 35.27 27.80
C SER A 150 18.10 35.15 26.85
N LEU A 151 17.96 36.12 25.94
CA LEU A 151 17.05 36.10 24.82
C LEU A 151 17.86 36.31 23.56
N ARG A 152 17.65 35.50 22.53
CA ARG A 152 18.37 35.58 21.26
C ARG A 152 17.40 35.37 20.09
N LEU A 153 17.59 36.17 19.07
CA LEU A 153 16.85 36.13 17.82
C LEU A 153 17.87 35.95 16.69
N ASP A 154 17.65 34.94 15.86
CA ASP A 154 18.55 34.58 14.75
C ASP A 154 17.77 34.58 13.43
N GLN A 155 18.30 35.30 12.44
CA GLN A 155 17.76 35.35 11.09
C GLN A 155 18.82 35.06 10.02
N ASN A 156 18.59 34.09 9.15
CA ASN A 156 19.45 33.86 7.98
C ASN A 156 19.05 34.82 6.84
N LEU A 157 19.95 35.71 6.42
CA LEU A 157 19.68 36.72 5.39
C LEU A 157 20.08 36.24 3.99
N TYR A 158 21.17 35.46 3.88
CA TYR A 158 21.70 34.98 2.60
C TYR A 158 22.52 33.68 2.79
N PRO A 159 22.44 32.70 1.87
CA PRO A 159 21.50 32.64 0.75
C PRO A 159 20.07 32.48 1.27
N ARG A 160 19.10 33.03 0.53
CA ARG A 160 17.67 32.82 0.79
C ARG A 160 17.27 31.41 0.36
N THR A 161 17.80 30.42 1.08
CA THR A 161 17.52 29.01 0.90
C THR A 161 16.53 28.54 1.96
N TRP A 162 15.91 27.38 1.73
CA TRP A 162 14.97 26.83 2.70
C TRP A 162 15.70 26.33 3.94
N SER A 163 15.08 26.46 5.11
CA SER A 163 15.58 25.80 6.31
C SER A 163 15.48 24.29 6.20
N GLU A 164 16.29 23.58 6.98
CA GLU A 164 16.31 22.13 6.98
C GLU A 164 14.93 21.53 7.28
N GLN A 165 14.21 22.10 8.25
CA GLN A 165 12.83 21.70 8.54
C GLN A 165 11.91 21.90 7.33
N LYS A 166 12.03 23.01 6.58
CA LYS A 166 11.20 23.24 5.39
C LYS A 166 11.55 22.27 4.25
N LYS A 167 12.82 21.93 4.08
CA LYS A 167 13.25 20.89 3.13
C LYS A 167 12.67 19.52 3.50
N GLN A 168 12.73 19.16 4.78
CA GLN A 168 12.13 17.91 5.29
C GLN A 168 10.62 17.88 5.08
N VAL A 169 9.89 18.97 5.37
CA VAL A 169 8.45 19.07 5.10
C VAL A 169 8.16 18.83 3.61
N TYR A 170 8.91 19.49 2.73
CA TYR A 170 8.71 19.32 1.28
C TYR A 170 8.95 17.88 0.81
N ALA A 171 10.02 17.23 1.28
CA ALA A 171 10.30 15.83 0.97
C ALA A 171 9.19 14.89 1.47
N LEU A 172 8.70 15.10 2.70
CA LEU A 172 7.60 14.31 3.27
C LEU A 172 6.27 14.56 2.55
N GLU A 173 5.96 15.81 2.15
CA GLU A 173 4.77 16.12 1.36
C GLU A 173 4.80 15.42 -0.01
N ASN A 174 5.94 15.43 -0.70
CA ASN A 174 6.11 14.69 -1.95
C ASN A 174 5.96 13.18 -1.74
N SER A 175 6.60 12.62 -0.71
CA SER A 175 6.48 11.22 -0.34
C SER A 175 5.04 10.81 -0.05
N LEU A 176 4.29 11.67 0.65
CA LEU A 176 2.87 11.47 0.91
C LEU A 176 2.05 11.39 -0.38
N ILE A 177 2.27 12.33 -1.31
CA ILE A 177 1.60 12.32 -2.62
C ILE A 177 1.89 11.03 -3.37
N MET A 178 3.17 10.60 -3.40
CA MET A 178 3.59 9.37 -4.08
C MET A 178 2.92 8.13 -3.49
N LYS A 179 2.88 8.03 -2.16
CA LYS A 179 2.28 6.89 -1.45
C LYS A 179 0.76 6.83 -1.58
N ILE A 180 0.09 7.98 -1.65
CA ILE A 180 -1.36 8.03 -1.90
C ILE A 180 -1.67 7.55 -3.32
N GLU A 181 -0.91 7.97 -4.34
CA GLU A 181 -1.13 7.48 -5.71
C GLU A 181 -0.77 6.00 -5.87
N GLU A 182 0.24 5.51 -5.15
CA GLU A 182 0.55 4.07 -5.04
C GLU A 182 -0.61 3.30 -4.41
N LEU A 183 -1.15 3.74 -3.26
CA LEU A 183 -2.27 3.08 -2.60
C LEU A 183 -3.48 2.94 -3.54
N LYS A 184 -3.88 4.03 -4.21
CA LYS A 184 -5.01 4.03 -5.15
C LYS A 184 -4.83 3.05 -6.31
N TRP A 185 -3.60 2.88 -6.77
CA TRP A 185 -3.27 1.93 -7.83
C TRP A 185 -3.38 0.50 -7.31
N GLU A 186 -2.68 0.21 -6.22
CA GLU A 186 -2.61 -1.12 -5.61
C GLU A 186 -3.98 -1.60 -5.11
N GLU A 187 -4.85 -0.72 -4.65
CA GLU A 187 -6.22 -1.08 -4.24
C GLU A 187 -7.01 -1.72 -5.40
N VAL A 188 -6.90 -1.18 -6.62
CA VAL A 188 -7.61 -1.71 -7.79
C VAL A 188 -6.94 -3.01 -8.28
N GLU A 189 -5.60 -3.07 -8.31
CA GLU A 189 -4.87 -4.30 -8.62
C GLU A 189 -5.26 -5.45 -7.67
N LYS A 190 -5.36 -5.16 -6.37
CA LYS A 190 -5.79 -6.15 -5.37
C LYS A 190 -7.24 -6.57 -5.56
N GLN A 191 -8.15 -5.66 -5.88
CA GLN A 191 -9.54 -6.02 -6.21
C GLN A 191 -9.61 -6.96 -7.42
N ILE A 192 -8.86 -6.68 -8.48
CA ILE A 192 -8.77 -7.56 -9.67
C ILE A 192 -8.21 -8.93 -9.27
N GLU A 193 -7.17 -8.98 -8.44
CA GLU A 193 -6.60 -10.23 -7.92
C GLU A 193 -7.66 -11.03 -7.13
N PHE A 194 -8.39 -10.38 -6.23
CA PHE A 194 -9.42 -11.01 -5.42
C PHE A 194 -10.54 -11.60 -6.27
N ILE A 195 -11.01 -10.87 -7.29
CA ILE A 195 -12.04 -11.31 -8.23
C ILE A 195 -11.52 -12.48 -9.07
N GLN A 196 -10.29 -12.41 -9.58
CA GLN A 196 -9.68 -13.50 -10.35
C GLN A 196 -9.61 -14.80 -9.54
N LYS A 197 -9.16 -14.71 -8.28
CA LYS A 197 -9.10 -15.88 -7.39
C LYS A 197 -10.48 -16.40 -7.01
N TYR A 198 -11.47 -15.53 -6.85
CA TYR A 198 -12.86 -15.92 -6.62
C TYR A 198 -13.43 -16.71 -7.81
N LEU A 199 -13.29 -16.19 -9.03
CA LEU A 199 -13.78 -16.87 -10.24
C LEU A 199 -13.09 -18.22 -10.45
N ASN A 200 -11.80 -18.33 -10.12
CA ASN A 200 -11.10 -19.62 -10.13
C ASN A 200 -11.71 -20.63 -9.14
N ILE A 201 -12.14 -20.20 -7.96
CA ILE A 201 -12.83 -21.07 -6.99
C ILE A 201 -14.20 -21.50 -7.54
N VAL A 202 -14.95 -20.58 -8.16
CA VAL A 202 -16.23 -20.90 -8.83
C VAL A 202 -16.01 -21.97 -9.89
N HIS A 203 -14.99 -21.83 -10.74
CA HIS A 203 -14.65 -22.86 -11.73
C HIS A 203 -14.24 -24.19 -11.10
N SER A 204 -13.46 -24.18 -10.02
CA SER A 204 -13.10 -25.41 -9.31
C SER A 204 -14.31 -26.13 -8.71
N ARG A 205 -15.34 -25.40 -8.26
CA ARG A 205 -16.62 -25.98 -7.81
C ARG A 205 -17.36 -26.64 -8.97
N GLU A 206 -17.53 -25.92 -10.09
CA GLU A 206 -18.18 -26.47 -11.29
C GLU A 206 -17.41 -27.70 -11.82
N GLN A 207 -16.08 -27.66 -11.80
CA GLN A 207 -15.24 -28.79 -12.20
C GLN A 207 -15.39 -30.00 -11.27
N LEU A 208 -15.53 -29.77 -9.95
CA LEU A 208 -15.74 -30.83 -8.96
C LEU A 208 -17.06 -31.56 -9.23
N GLU A 209 -18.13 -30.84 -9.56
CA GLU A 209 -19.42 -31.45 -9.93
C GLU A 209 -19.27 -32.40 -11.13
N LEU A 210 -18.49 -32.00 -12.15
CA LEU A 210 -18.20 -32.86 -13.30
C LEU A 210 -17.35 -34.08 -12.92
N ILE A 211 -16.41 -33.93 -12.00
CA ILE A 211 -15.58 -35.04 -11.51
C ILE A 211 -16.42 -36.05 -10.72
N VAL A 212 -17.37 -35.58 -9.89
CA VAL A 212 -18.34 -36.44 -9.19
C VAL A 212 -19.17 -37.24 -10.20
N GLN A 213 -19.68 -36.60 -11.26
CA GLN A 213 -20.40 -37.30 -12.32
C GLN A 213 -19.53 -38.34 -13.04
N ARG A 214 -18.28 -38.00 -13.35
CA ARG A 214 -17.32 -38.96 -13.96
C ARG A 214 -17.02 -40.15 -13.05
N GLN A 215 -16.95 -39.94 -11.73
CA GLN A 215 -16.75 -41.02 -10.77
C GLN A 215 -17.97 -41.94 -10.69
N ALA A 216 -19.19 -41.38 -10.68
CA ALA A 216 -20.42 -42.16 -10.75
C ALA A 216 -20.51 -42.98 -12.05
N LEU A 217 -20.09 -42.41 -13.19
CA LEU A 217 -20.04 -43.11 -14.47
C LEU A 217 -19.03 -44.27 -14.46
N ALA A 218 -17.85 -44.07 -13.87
CA ALA A 218 -16.84 -45.12 -13.73
C ALA A 218 -17.34 -46.27 -12.83
N GLU A 219 -18.09 -45.96 -11.79
CA GLU A 219 -18.73 -46.96 -10.91
C GLU A 219 -19.78 -47.78 -11.66
N ALA A 220 -20.65 -47.11 -12.42
CA ALA A 220 -21.66 -47.76 -13.25
C ALA A 220 -21.03 -48.67 -14.32
N GLU A 221 -19.92 -48.25 -14.92
CA GLU A 221 -19.20 -49.04 -15.91
C GLU A 221 -18.52 -50.27 -15.29
N LEU A 222 -17.91 -50.14 -14.11
CA LEU A 222 -17.34 -51.27 -13.37
C LEU A 222 -18.42 -52.32 -13.04
N GLU A 223 -19.58 -51.88 -12.56
CA GLU A 223 -20.71 -52.77 -12.27
C GLU A 223 -21.22 -53.48 -13.53
N ARG A 224 -21.26 -52.76 -14.66
CA ARG A 224 -21.64 -53.34 -15.95
C ARG A 224 -20.66 -54.41 -16.42
N VAL A 225 -19.36 -54.14 -16.31
CA VAL A 225 -18.31 -55.10 -16.71
C VAL A 225 -18.32 -56.33 -15.83
N ARG A 226 -18.52 -56.18 -14.51
CA ARG A 226 -18.66 -57.31 -13.58
C ARG A 226 -19.84 -58.21 -13.94
N LYS A 227 -21.01 -57.65 -14.20
CA LYS A 227 -22.18 -58.42 -14.66
C LYS A 227 -21.92 -59.18 -15.96
N LYS A 228 -21.20 -58.58 -16.91
CA LYS A 228 -20.79 -59.28 -18.15
C LYS A 228 -19.81 -60.41 -17.88
N ALA A 229 -18.87 -60.22 -16.96
CA ALA A 229 -17.95 -61.27 -16.55
C ALA A 229 -18.69 -62.45 -15.89
N GLU A 230 -19.69 -62.19 -15.04
CA GLU A 230 -20.57 -63.21 -14.44
C GLU A 230 -21.34 -64.02 -15.49
N LEU A 231 -21.76 -63.37 -16.58
CA LEU A 231 -22.45 -64.02 -17.71
C LEU A 231 -21.49 -64.76 -18.68
N GLY A 232 -20.19 -64.75 -18.41
CA GLY A 232 -19.17 -65.36 -19.29
C GLY A 232 -18.90 -64.59 -20.59
N GLU A 233 -19.44 -63.37 -20.71
CA GLU A 233 -19.28 -62.49 -21.88
C GLU A 233 -18.16 -61.45 -21.70
N GLY A 234 -17.63 -61.31 -20.48
CA GLY A 234 -16.56 -60.37 -20.11
C GLY A 234 -15.22 -61.06 -19.84
N GLY A 235 -14.12 -60.38 -20.16
CA GLY A 235 -12.75 -60.85 -19.90
C GLY A 235 -12.10 -60.18 -18.68
N TYR A 236 -11.17 -60.89 -18.02
CA TYR A 236 -10.40 -60.39 -16.87
C TYR A 236 -9.73 -59.02 -17.12
N GLN A 237 -9.26 -58.79 -18.34
CA GLN A 237 -8.63 -57.52 -18.72
C GLN A 237 -9.62 -56.35 -18.66
N GLN A 238 -10.87 -56.53 -19.09
CA GLN A 238 -11.87 -55.48 -19.08
C GLN A 238 -12.28 -55.10 -17.65
N GLU A 239 -12.37 -56.09 -16.75
CA GLU A 239 -12.63 -55.83 -15.34
C GLU A 239 -11.48 -55.07 -14.68
N ALA A 240 -10.23 -55.46 -14.95
CA ALA A 240 -9.06 -54.77 -14.43
C ALA A 240 -9.00 -53.31 -14.92
N GLU A 241 -9.26 -53.05 -16.21
CA GLU A 241 -9.32 -51.69 -16.78
C GLU A 241 -10.41 -50.84 -16.10
N ALA A 242 -11.59 -51.40 -15.84
CA ALA A 242 -12.67 -50.70 -15.16
C ALA A 242 -12.35 -50.41 -13.68
N ILE A 243 -11.67 -51.32 -12.98
CA ILE A 243 -11.20 -51.10 -11.60
C ILE A 243 -10.19 -49.95 -11.57
N ILE A 244 -9.21 -49.96 -12.49
CA ILE A 244 -8.22 -48.89 -12.60
C ILE A 244 -8.90 -47.54 -12.87
N ALA A 245 -9.82 -47.48 -13.83
CA ALA A 245 -10.56 -46.25 -14.15
C ALA A 245 -11.36 -45.71 -12.95
N MET A 246 -11.98 -46.60 -12.16
CA MET A 246 -12.70 -46.21 -10.94
C MET A 246 -11.76 -45.65 -9.87
N GLU A 247 -10.62 -46.29 -9.62
CA GLU A 247 -9.64 -45.80 -8.65
C GLU A 247 -8.99 -44.48 -9.11
N GLU A 248 -8.72 -44.32 -10.41
CA GLU A 248 -8.28 -43.04 -10.98
C GLU A 248 -9.33 -41.93 -10.79
N ALA A 249 -10.61 -42.23 -10.96
CA ALA A 249 -11.69 -41.27 -10.75
C ALA A 249 -11.81 -40.85 -9.27
N LYS A 250 -11.69 -41.80 -8.32
CA LYS A 250 -11.64 -41.49 -6.88
C LYS A 250 -10.45 -40.62 -6.51
N ASN A 251 -9.28 -40.92 -7.04
CA ASN A 251 -8.07 -40.13 -6.80
C ASN A 251 -8.23 -38.70 -7.34
N LYS A 252 -8.82 -38.55 -8.54
CA LYS A 252 -9.12 -37.22 -9.11
C LYS A 252 -10.13 -36.45 -8.27
N LEU A 253 -11.18 -37.11 -7.77
CA LEU A 253 -12.16 -36.50 -6.88
C LEU A 253 -11.49 -35.98 -5.60
N TRP A 254 -10.74 -36.85 -4.91
CA TRP A 254 -10.05 -36.47 -3.70
C TRP A 254 -9.08 -35.31 -3.92
N GLY A 255 -8.29 -35.35 -5.01
CA GLY A 255 -7.38 -34.26 -5.38
C GLY A 255 -8.12 -32.94 -5.60
N ALA A 256 -9.20 -32.95 -6.39
CA ALA A 256 -10.00 -31.76 -6.67
C ALA A 256 -10.67 -31.18 -5.41
N GLU A 257 -11.13 -32.03 -4.48
CA GLU A 257 -11.65 -31.60 -3.18
C GLU A 257 -10.58 -30.88 -2.34
N GLN A 258 -9.37 -31.45 -2.27
CA GLN A 258 -8.27 -30.82 -1.54
C GLN A 258 -7.85 -29.48 -2.16
N ASP A 259 -7.74 -29.44 -3.50
CA ASP A 259 -7.38 -28.23 -4.24
C ASP A 259 -8.42 -27.12 -4.02
N LEU A 260 -9.72 -27.46 -4.04
CA LEU A 260 -10.80 -26.50 -3.77
C LEU A 260 -10.72 -25.95 -2.34
N ILE A 261 -10.55 -26.82 -1.33
CA ILE A 261 -10.40 -26.41 0.08
C ILE A 261 -9.18 -25.49 0.24
N GLN A 262 -8.06 -25.83 -0.40
CA GLN A 262 -6.85 -25.02 -0.36
C GLN A 262 -7.07 -23.66 -1.02
N ALA A 263 -7.70 -23.61 -2.20
CA ALA A 263 -7.99 -22.38 -2.91
C ALA A 263 -8.88 -21.44 -2.09
N GLN A 264 -9.92 -21.99 -1.44
CA GLN A 264 -10.80 -21.24 -0.54
C GLN A 264 -10.02 -20.66 0.65
N LYS A 265 -9.18 -21.46 1.32
CA LYS A 265 -8.34 -20.98 2.43
C LYS A 265 -7.36 -19.89 2.00
N GLN A 266 -6.71 -20.05 0.85
CA GLN A 266 -5.78 -19.07 0.31
C GLN A 266 -6.49 -17.75 -0.02
N TRP A 267 -7.70 -17.83 -0.57
CA TRP A 267 -8.51 -16.64 -0.87
C TRP A 267 -8.99 -15.93 0.39
N SER A 268 -9.47 -16.67 1.40
CA SER A 268 -9.83 -16.09 2.70
C SER A 268 -8.64 -15.42 3.38
N LEU A 269 -7.45 -16.04 3.31
CA LEU A 269 -6.21 -15.46 3.83
C LEU A 269 -5.82 -14.18 3.08
N LEU A 270 -5.93 -14.19 1.75
CA LEU A 270 -5.64 -13.03 0.89
C LEU A 270 -6.52 -11.82 1.26
N LEU A 271 -7.79 -12.06 1.58
CA LEU A 271 -8.74 -11.04 2.05
C LEU A 271 -8.61 -10.73 3.54
N SER A 272 -7.78 -11.48 4.29
CA SER A 272 -7.70 -11.39 5.75
C SER A 272 -9.08 -11.57 6.42
N LEU A 273 -9.87 -12.53 5.90
CA LEU A 273 -11.16 -12.89 6.49
C LEU A 273 -10.95 -13.67 7.80
N PRO A 274 -11.76 -13.41 8.83
CA PRO A 274 -11.80 -14.25 10.03
C PRO A 274 -12.18 -15.71 9.70
N GLU A 275 -11.70 -16.67 10.48
CA GLU A 275 -11.95 -18.11 10.24
C GLU A 275 -13.44 -18.48 10.31
N GLU A 276 -14.24 -17.71 11.04
CA GLU A 276 -15.66 -17.94 11.25
C GLU A 276 -16.54 -17.44 10.09
N VAL A 277 -15.98 -16.67 9.17
CA VAL A 277 -16.69 -16.12 8.01
C VAL A 277 -16.73 -17.14 6.88
N LYS A 278 -17.94 -17.44 6.41
CA LYS A 278 -18.15 -18.26 5.23
C LYS A 278 -18.59 -17.37 4.07
N VAL A 279 -18.00 -17.58 2.91
CA VAL A 279 -18.40 -16.90 1.68
C VAL A 279 -19.08 -17.89 0.78
N ASP A 280 -20.24 -17.50 0.25
CA ASP A 280 -20.86 -18.29 -0.80
C ASP A 280 -20.24 -17.94 -2.16
N PHE A 281 -19.65 -18.95 -2.79
CA PHE A 281 -19.04 -18.84 -4.11
C PHE A 281 -20.10 -19.10 -5.17
N ASP A 282 -20.94 -18.10 -5.43
CA ASP A 282 -21.97 -18.10 -6.45
C ASP A 282 -21.53 -17.28 -7.67
N ARG A 283 -21.69 -17.87 -8.86
CA ARG A 283 -21.43 -17.23 -10.14
C ARG A 283 -22.43 -16.09 -10.42
N ASN A 284 -23.66 -16.20 -9.94
CA ASN A 284 -24.76 -15.30 -10.28
C ASN A 284 -24.86 -14.08 -9.35
N SER A 285 -23.73 -13.60 -8.85
CA SER A 285 -23.69 -12.38 -8.05
C SER A 285 -24.13 -11.17 -8.88
N ASP A 286 -25.09 -10.39 -8.38
CA ASP A 286 -25.52 -9.11 -8.98
C ASP A 286 -24.34 -8.15 -9.16
N PHE A 287 -23.40 -8.17 -8.22
CA PHE A 287 -22.16 -7.41 -8.26
C PHE A 287 -21.31 -7.79 -9.49
N LEU A 288 -21.04 -9.09 -9.70
CA LEU A 288 -20.28 -9.55 -10.86
C LEU A 288 -20.99 -9.18 -12.16
N THR A 289 -22.30 -9.41 -12.24
CA THR A 289 -23.09 -9.11 -13.45
C THR A 289 -22.99 -7.63 -13.82
N THR A 290 -23.07 -6.74 -12.82
CA THR A 290 -22.92 -5.29 -13.02
C THR A 290 -21.51 -4.94 -13.50
N LEU A 291 -20.49 -5.51 -12.86
CA LEU A 291 -19.09 -5.26 -13.21
C LEU A 291 -18.75 -5.77 -14.62
N PHE A 292 -19.21 -6.98 -14.98
CA PHE A 292 -19.07 -7.53 -16.33
C PHE A 292 -19.64 -6.57 -17.38
N LYS A 293 -20.85 -6.07 -17.16
CA LYS A 293 -21.49 -5.13 -18.09
C LYS A 293 -20.67 -3.85 -18.25
N GLN A 294 -20.16 -3.28 -17.16
CA GLN A 294 -19.34 -2.07 -17.22
C GLN A 294 -18.05 -2.28 -18.03
N ILE A 295 -17.40 -3.44 -17.89
CA ILE A 295 -16.15 -3.76 -18.59
C ILE A 295 -16.40 -4.08 -20.08
N ASP A 296 -17.49 -4.76 -20.39
CA ASP A 296 -17.88 -5.08 -21.78
C ASP A 296 -18.24 -3.81 -22.57
N GLU A 297 -18.87 -2.83 -21.92
CA GLU A 297 -19.21 -1.52 -22.51
C GLU A 297 -17.97 -0.62 -22.75
N LEU A 298 -16.79 -0.97 -22.23
CA LEU A 298 -15.56 -0.22 -22.50
C LEU A 298 -15.13 -0.40 -23.97
N ALA A 299 -15.16 0.69 -24.73
CA ALA A 299 -14.69 0.75 -26.11
C ALA A 299 -13.15 0.73 -26.20
N ILE A 300 -12.54 -0.41 -25.89
CA ILE A 300 -11.12 -0.66 -26.07
C ILE A 300 -10.93 -1.46 -27.37
N THR A 301 -10.36 -0.82 -28.38
CA THR A 301 -10.12 -1.39 -29.72
C THR A 301 -8.67 -1.16 -30.14
N GLU A 302 -8.05 -2.14 -30.82
CA GLU A 302 -6.64 -2.06 -31.29
C GLU A 302 -6.36 -0.82 -32.17
N ASP A 303 -7.37 -0.33 -32.91
CA ASP A 303 -7.26 0.77 -33.86
C ASP A 303 -6.91 2.14 -33.22
N ILE A 304 -6.84 2.23 -31.89
CA ILE A 304 -6.66 3.46 -31.13
C ILE A 304 -5.39 3.40 -30.25
N GLN A 305 -4.42 2.56 -30.62
CA GLN A 305 -3.19 2.28 -29.87
C GLN A 305 -2.42 3.55 -29.43
N ASP A 306 -2.28 4.55 -30.32
CA ASP A 306 -1.54 5.78 -30.01
C ASP A 306 -2.21 6.62 -28.91
N VAL A 307 -3.54 6.70 -28.90
CA VAL A 307 -4.32 7.40 -27.86
C VAL A 307 -4.19 6.69 -26.52
N PHE A 308 -4.13 5.36 -26.53
CA PHE A 308 -3.93 4.58 -25.31
C PHE A 308 -2.54 4.77 -24.71
N VAL A 309 -1.49 4.87 -25.54
CA VAL A 309 -0.14 5.18 -25.04
C VAL A 309 -0.10 6.53 -24.34
N GLU A 310 -0.68 7.58 -24.93
CA GLU A 310 -0.76 8.89 -24.27
C GLU A 310 -1.51 8.82 -22.93
N GLN A 311 -2.61 8.06 -22.90
CA GLN A 311 -3.41 7.90 -21.70
C GLN A 311 -2.64 7.18 -20.58
N VAL A 312 -1.94 6.09 -20.87
CA VAL A 312 -1.07 5.37 -19.92
C VAL A 312 -0.03 6.31 -19.32
N LEU A 313 0.68 7.06 -20.18
CA LEU A 313 1.72 7.99 -19.73
C LEU A 313 1.15 9.11 -18.84
N SER A 314 -0.11 9.51 -19.03
CA SER A 314 -0.76 10.51 -18.17
C SER A 314 -1.30 9.95 -16.85
N GLN A 315 -1.70 8.67 -16.82
CA GLN A 315 -2.42 8.10 -15.69
C GLN A 315 -1.56 7.25 -14.74
N ASN A 316 -0.49 6.63 -15.24
CA ASN A 316 0.31 5.67 -14.50
C ASN A 316 1.05 6.33 -13.32
N TYR A 317 0.85 5.80 -12.11
CA TYR A 317 1.42 6.37 -10.90
C TYR A 317 2.96 6.28 -10.87
N ARG A 318 3.56 5.23 -11.44
CA ARG A 318 5.03 5.05 -11.47
C ARG A 318 5.70 6.21 -12.20
N LEU A 319 5.11 6.65 -13.31
CA LEU A 319 5.64 7.79 -14.07
C LEU A 319 5.41 9.12 -13.34
N LYS A 320 4.23 9.33 -12.74
CA LYS A 320 3.96 10.53 -11.92
C LYS A 320 4.93 10.65 -10.75
N ASN A 321 5.15 9.57 -10.02
CA ASN A 321 6.07 9.51 -8.89
C ASN A 321 7.51 9.78 -9.37
N SER A 322 7.94 9.15 -10.47
CA SER A 322 9.28 9.37 -11.02
C SER A 322 9.52 10.82 -11.47
N LEU A 323 8.49 11.49 -12.02
CA LEU A 323 8.55 12.91 -12.36
C LEU A 323 8.63 13.81 -11.11
N LEU A 324 7.88 13.48 -10.05
CA LEU A 324 7.92 14.22 -8.78
C LEU A 324 9.29 14.08 -8.10
N GLU A 325 9.88 12.89 -8.10
CA GLU A 325 11.24 12.65 -7.60
C GLU A 325 12.29 13.43 -8.40
N LYS A 326 12.11 13.59 -9.72
CA LYS A 326 12.98 14.45 -10.54
C LYS A 326 12.84 15.92 -10.11
N GLU A 327 11.62 16.41 -9.90
CA GLU A 327 11.37 17.78 -9.43
C GLU A 327 11.99 18.02 -8.05
N GLU A 328 11.88 17.06 -7.14
CA GLU A 328 12.55 17.08 -5.85
C GLU A 328 14.07 17.13 -6.00
N GLY A 329 14.66 16.27 -6.84
CA GLY A 329 16.09 16.28 -7.12
C GLY A 329 16.60 17.62 -7.70
N LEU A 330 15.81 18.28 -8.54
CA LEU A 330 16.11 19.63 -9.04
C LEU A 330 16.11 20.67 -7.91
N LYS A 331 15.19 20.57 -6.95
CA LYS A 331 15.15 21.44 -5.76
C LYS A 331 16.32 21.19 -4.83
N GLU A 332 16.68 19.93 -4.60
CA GLU A 332 17.87 19.58 -3.83
C GLU A 332 19.17 20.08 -4.48
N LEU A 333 19.26 20.06 -5.81
CA LEU A 333 20.38 20.64 -6.54
C LEU A 333 20.45 22.16 -6.33
N GLU A 334 19.32 22.86 -6.34
CA GLU A 334 19.24 24.30 -6.02
C GLU A 334 19.79 24.57 -4.61
N TRP A 335 19.32 23.83 -3.60
CA TRP A 335 19.79 23.97 -2.21
C TRP A 335 21.26 23.57 -2.03
N THR A 336 21.72 22.57 -2.77
CA THR A 336 23.12 22.14 -2.76
C THR A 336 23.99 23.24 -3.35
N ARG A 337 23.60 23.88 -4.45
CA ARG A 337 24.33 25.03 -5.01
C ARG A 337 24.36 26.20 -4.03
N ASP A 338 23.26 26.44 -3.32
CA ASP A 338 23.20 27.48 -2.29
C ASP A 338 24.15 27.23 -1.11
N SER A 339 24.38 25.98 -0.71
CA SER A 339 25.29 25.69 0.42
C SER A 339 26.76 26.03 0.15
N GLY A 340 27.12 26.28 -1.11
CA GLY A 340 28.44 26.75 -1.52
C GLY A 340 28.58 28.28 -1.53
N LYS A 341 27.49 29.02 -1.36
CA LYS A 341 27.50 30.49 -1.33
C LYS A 341 27.93 31.00 0.05
N PRO A 342 28.44 32.24 0.16
CA PRO A 342 28.65 32.89 1.45
C PRO A 342 27.35 32.90 2.27
N THR A 343 27.45 32.78 3.59
CA THR A 343 26.33 32.86 4.52
C THR A 343 26.36 34.19 5.28
N ILE A 344 25.21 34.83 5.38
CA ILE A 344 25.01 36.08 6.13
C ILE A 344 23.88 35.86 7.13
N ASN A 345 24.20 35.87 8.42
CA ASN A 345 23.22 35.73 9.50
C ASN A 345 23.14 37.03 10.30
N LEU A 346 21.92 37.47 10.60
CA LEU A 346 21.66 38.53 11.56
C LEU A 346 21.25 37.89 12.88
N SER A 347 21.96 38.19 13.94
CA SER A 347 21.59 37.76 15.29
C SER A 347 21.49 38.96 16.21
N GLY A 348 20.52 38.94 17.11
CA GLY A 348 20.41 39.93 18.18
C GLY A 348 20.13 39.21 19.48
N GLY A 349 20.59 39.77 20.59
CA GLY A 349 20.31 39.18 21.88
C GLY A 349 20.37 40.15 23.03
N TYR A 350 19.84 39.71 24.16
CA TYR A 350 19.81 40.40 25.44
C TYR A 350 20.24 39.42 26.54
N ALA A 351 21.07 39.87 27.48
CA ALA A 351 21.52 39.08 28.62
C ALA A 351 21.26 39.81 29.94
N TYR A 352 20.69 39.08 30.90
CA TYR A 352 20.42 39.48 32.28
C TYR A 352 21.26 38.60 33.23
N PRO A 353 21.82 39.15 34.33
CA PRO A 353 21.65 40.51 34.84
C PRO A 353 22.61 41.55 34.26
N ASP A 354 23.48 41.16 33.32
CA ASP A 354 24.49 42.05 32.70
C ASP A 354 23.90 43.28 31.99
N ASP A 355 22.58 43.29 31.77
CA ASP A 355 21.80 44.31 31.06
C ASP A 355 22.43 44.70 29.70
N SER A 356 23.00 43.70 29.04
CA SER A 356 23.72 43.88 27.79
C SER A 356 22.86 43.40 26.62
N TRP A 357 22.85 44.18 25.54
CA TRP A 357 22.24 43.80 24.28
C TRP A 357 23.27 43.87 23.16
N PHE A 358 23.10 43.03 22.15
CA PHE A 358 23.95 43.03 20.97
C PHE A 358 23.13 42.82 19.71
N ILE A 359 23.67 43.34 18.61
CA ILE A 359 23.25 43.00 17.25
C ILE A 359 24.53 42.63 16.51
N MET A 360 24.53 41.47 15.87
CA MET A 360 25.68 40.91 15.19
C MET A 360 25.27 40.47 13.79
N LEU A 361 26.01 40.96 12.79
CA LEU A 361 25.96 40.46 11.43
C LEU A 361 27.14 39.50 11.24
N ASP A 362 26.83 38.21 11.15
CA ASP A 362 27.80 37.15 10.91
C ASP A 362 27.95 36.90 9.41
N PHE A 363 29.17 37.06 8.90
CA PHE A 363 29.52 36.75 7.51
C PHE A 363 30.49 35.58 7.50
N GLN A 364 30.09 34.47 6.87
CA GLN A 364 30.90 33.27 6.77
C GLN A 364 31.07 32.88 5.29
N VAL A 365 32.32 32.64 4.89
CA VAL A 365 32.67 32.18 3.54
C VAL A 365 33.70 31.07 3.63
N LYS A 366 33.50 29.98 2.88
CA LYS A 366 34.50 28.91 2.73
C LYS A 366 35.47 29.32 1.63
N LEU A 367 36.73 29.59 2.00
CA LEU A 367 37.76 30.04 1.05
C LEU A 367 38.38 28.89 0.25
N ALA A 368 38.50 27.71 0.86
CA ALA A 368 38.95 26.49 0.21
C ALA A 368 38.30 25.28 0.90
N ASP A 369 37.80 24.33 0.11
CA ASP A 369 37.15 23.11 0.60
C ASP A 369 37.66 21.85 -0.12
N GLY A 370 38.77 21.98 -0.86
CA GLY A 370 39.36 20.89 -1.64
C GLY A 370 38.47 20.39 -2.79
N GLY A 371 37.49 21.17 -3.25
CA GLY A 371 36.56 20.77 -4.30
C GLY A 371 35.35 19.96 -3.79
N ALA A 372 35.17 19.83 -2.48
CA ALA A 372 34.08 19.05 -1.90
C ALA A 372 32.69 19.55 -2.33
N GLN A 373 32.50 20.87 -2.40
CA GLN A 373 31.24 21.47 -2.84
C GLN A 373 30.96 21.22 -4.32
N GLU A 374 31.98 21.29 -5.18
CA GLU A 374 31.84 21.00 -6.60
C GLU A 374 31.43 19.54 -6.82
N LEU A 375 32.07 18.60 -6.13
CA LEU A 375 31.73 17.18 -6.20
C LEU A 375 30.29 16.89 -5.73
N LYS A 376 29.80 17.59 -4.71
CA LYS A 376 28.39 17.47 -4.25
C LYS A 376 27.40 17.95 -5.31
N VAL A 377 27.70 19.07 -5.97
CA VAL A 377 26.86 19.59 -7.07
C VAL A 377 26.88 18.63 -8.25
N GLN A 378 28.06 18.18 -8.68
CA GLN A 378 28.20 17.19 -9.76
C GLN A 378 27.46 15.89 -9.45
N GLN A 379 27.54 15.39 -8.21
CA GLN A 379 26.81 14.20 -7.79
C GLN A 379 25.28 14.35 -7.96
N LYS A 380 24.73 15.52 -7.62
CA LYS A 380 23.30 15.81 -7.80
C LYS A 380 22.93 16.00 -9.27
N GLU A 381 23.78 16.64 -10.06
CA GLU A 381 23.58 16.75 -11.51
C GLU A 381 23.57 15.37 -12.19
N GLU A 382 24.51 14.49 -11.84
CA GLU A 382 24.55 13.11 -12.34
C GLU A 382 23.36 12.28 -11.85
N TYR A 383 22.89 12.49 -10.62
CA TYR A 383 21.64 11.89 -10.15
C TYR A 383 20.45 12.27 -11.05
N ILE A 384 20.30 13.56 -11.38
CA ILE A 384 19.21 14.04 -12.24
C ILE A 384 19.32 13.47 -13.66
N LYS A 385 20.52 13.47 -14.26
CA LYS A 385 20.74 12.86 -15.59
C LYS A 385 20.36 11.38 -15.62
N ARG A 386 20.76 10.60 -14.61
CA ARG A 386 20.36 9.19 -14.50
C ARG A 386 18.84 9.05 -14.30
N LYS A 387 18.23 9.96 -13.54
CA LYS A 387 16.78 9.96 -13.33
C LYS A 387 16.01 10.25 -14.61
N GLU A 388 16.51 11.17 -15.46
CA GLU A 388 15.95 11.43 -16.79
C GLU A 388 16.00 10.20 -17.68
N LEU A 389 17.15 9.53 -17.77
CA LEU A 389 17.29 8.27 -18.51
C LEU A 389 16.34 7.19 -17.96
N SER A 390 16.20 7.09 -16.64
CA SER A 390 15.26 6.17 -16.00
C SER A 390 13.80 6.49 -16.32
N ILE A 391 13.43 7.77 -16.44
CA ILE A 391 12.08 8.19 -16.84
C ILE A 391 11.82 7.81 -18.29
N ASP A 392 12.77 8.03 -19.19
CA ASP A 392 12.59 7.68 -20.61
C ASP A 392 12.51 6.16 -20.80
N TYR A 393 13.34 5.40 -20.08
CA TYR A 393 13.21 3.93 -20.04
C TYR A 393 11.86 3.48 -19.48
N LEU A 394 11.35 4.15 -18.43
CA LEU A 394 10.04 3.84 -17.85
C LEU A 394 8.91 4.10 -18.86
N LYS A 395 8.97 5.20 -19.63
CA LYS A 395 7.97 5.48 -20.68
C LYS A 395 7.94 4.37 -21.74
N GLU A 396 9.09 3.95 -22.23
CA GLU A 396 9.18 2.84 -23.20
C GLU A 396 8.68 1.53 -22.59
N THR A 397 8.99 1.26 -21.33
CA THR A 397 8.48 0.09 -20.60
C THR A 397 6.96 0.10 -20.51
N LEU A 398 6.37 1.24 -20.12
CA LEU A 398 4.92 1.41 -20.01
C LEU A 398 4.23 1.29 -21.37
N LYS A 399 4.87 1.78 -22.44
CA LYS A 399 4.39 1.59 -23.81
C LYS A 399 4.34 0.10 -24.16
N LEU A 400 5.44 -0.63 -23.97
CA LEU A 400 5.49 -2.08 -24.25
C LEU A 400 4.47 -2.87 -23.41
N GLU A 401 4.30 -2.52 -22.13
CA GLU A 401 3.30 -3.11 -21.23
C GLU A 401 1.87 -2.86 -21.75
N SER A 402 1.57 -1.64 -22.23
CA SER A 402 0.30 -1.32 -22.88
C SER A 402 0.05 -2.16 -24.13
N GLU A 403 1.06 -2.28 -25.00
CA GLU A 403 0.97 -3.06 -26.23
C GLU A 403 0.74 -4.54 -25.95
N GLN A 404 1.41 -5.07 -24.92
CA GLN A 404 1.24 -6.44 -24.49
C GLN A 404 -0.18 -6.68 -23.96
N LEU A 405 -0.71 -5.80 -23.12
CA LEU A 405 -2.07 -5.91 -22.59
C LEU A 405 -3.14 -5.83 -23.69
N LEU A 406 -2.97 -4.94 -24.68
CA LEU A 406 -3.86 -4.85 -25.84
C LEU A 406 -3.86 -6.14 -26.66
N LYS A 407 -2.66 -6.66 -26.99
CA LYS A 407 -2.53 -7.93 -27.72
C LYS A 407 -3.09 -9.11 -26.92
N GLN A 408 -2.94 -9.09 -25.61
CA GLN A 408 -3.50 -10.13 -24.73
C GLN A 408 -5.03 -10.09 -24.70
N ASP A 409 -5.65 -8.90 -24.62
CA ASP A 409 -7.10 -8.73 -24.73
C ASP A 409 -7.63 -9.29 -26.06
N HIS A 410 -7.00 -8.92 -27.18
CA HIS A 410 -7.37 -9.44 -28.50
C HIS A 410 -7.20 -10.97 -28.60
N TYR A 411 -6.07 -11.50 -28.13
CA TYR A 411 -5.83 -12.93 -28.10
C TYR A 411 -6.90 -13.67 -27.28
N ASN A 412 -7.26 -13.15 -26.10
CA ASN A 412 -8.28 -13.74 -25.25
C ASN A 412 -9.67 -13.73 -25.92
N GLN A 413 -10.01 -12.70 -26.69
CA GLN A 413 -11.23 -12.68 -27.50
C GLN A 413 -11.23 -13.81 -28.55
N LEU A 414 -10.12 -14.01 -29.26
CA LEU A 414 -9.99 -15.11 -30.24
C LEU A 414 -10.10 -16.48 -29.56
N VAL A 415 -9.52 -16.65 -28.37
CA VAL A 415 -9.65 -17.87 -27.57
C VAL A 415 -11.10 -18.11 -27.18
N LEU A 416 -11.80 -17.08 -26.68
CA LEU A 416 -13.22 -17.17 -26.33
C LEU A 416 -14.08 -17.57 -27.53
N GLN A 417 -13.89 -16.93 -28.69
CA GLN A 417 -14.59 -17.29 -29.93
C GLN A 417 -14.32 -18.74 -30.34
N THR A 418 -13.07 -19.19 -30.22
CA THR A 418 -12.68 -20.58 -30.53
C THR A 418 -13.38 -21.57 -29.59
N GLN A 419 -13.47 -21.27 -28.30
CA GLN A 419 -14.19 -22.11 -27.33
C GLN A 419 -15.70 -22.13 -27.61
N GLN A 420 -16.30 -21.00 -28.01
CA GLN A 420 -17.71 -20.93 -28.38
C GLN A 420 -18.01 -21.82 -29.61
N LEU A 421 -17.18 -21.76 -30.65
CA LEU A 421 -17.32 -22.64 -31.82
C LEU A 421 -17.10 -24.13 -31.46
N ALA A 422 -16.17 -24.41 -30.54
CA ALA A 422 -15.95 -25.77 -30.05
C ALA A 422 -17.16 -26.30 -29.24
N LEU A 423 -17.82 -25.43 -28.47
CA LEU A 423 -19.05 -25.74 -27.76
C LEU A 423 -20.20 -26.03 -28.73
N GLU A 424 -20.42 -25.16 -29.73
CA GLU A 424 -21.46 -25.37 -30.76
C GLU A 424 -21.28 -26.72 -31.48
N LYS A 425 -20.04 -27.03 -31.87
CA LYS A 425 -19.70 -28.33 -32.48
C LYS A 425 -20.02 -29.52 -31.55
N GLU A 426 -19.75 -29.40 -30.25
CA GLU A 426 -20.02 -30.49 -29.31
C GLU A 426 -21.54 -30.63 -29.04
N GLN A 427 -22.29 -29.53 -29.06
CA GLN A 427 -23.77 -29.54 -29.00
C GLN A 427 -24.36 -30.28 -30.20
N ASP A 428 -23.89 -30.00 -31.42
CA ASP A 428 -24.30 -30.71 -32.63
C ASP A 428 -24.00 -32.20 -32.57
N LYS A 429 -22.81 -32.56 -32.05
CA LYS A 429 -22.42 -33.95 -31.84
C LYS A 429 -23.32 -34.63 -30.80
N LEU A 430 -23.67 -33.97 -29.71
CA LEU A 430 -24.57 -34.53 -28.69
C LEU A 430 -25.96 -34.80 -29.28
N ASN A 431 -26.48 -33.94 -30.16
CA ASN A 431 -27.75 -34.17 -30.86
C ASN A 431 -27.72 -35.46 -31.71
N ILE A 432 -26.60 -35.77 -32.34
CA ILE A 432 -26.43 -37.03 -33.10
C ILE A 432 -26.38 -38.23 -32.15
N ILE A 433 -25.64 -38.12 -31.05
CA ILE A 433 -25.49 -39.17 -30.03
C ILE A 433 -26.84 -39.46 -29.36
N GLU A 434 -27.64 -38.44 -29.05
CA GLU A 434 -29.01 -38.56 -28.55
C GLU A 434 -29.88 -39.40 -29.50
N GLN A 435 -29.84 -39.14 -30.81
CA GLN A 435 -30.59 -39.93 -31.79
C GLN A 435 -30.11 -41.38 -31.87
N GLN A 436 -28.80 -41.62 -31.73
CA GLN A 436 -28.24 -42.97 -31.67
C GLN A 436 -28.69 -43.72 -30.42
N TYR A 437 -28.74 -43.02 -29.28
CA TYR A 437 -29.20 -43.58 -28.01
C TYR A 437 -30.68 -43.96 -28.08
N GLN A 438 -31.54 -43.07 -28.58
CA GLN A 438 -32.97 -43.33 -28.75
C GLN A 438 -33.27 -44.51 -29.70
N ARG A 439 -32.36 -44.78 -30.64
CA ARG A 439 -32.42 -45.94 -31.55
C ARG A 439 -31.80 -47.22 -30.98
N GLY A 440 -31.27 -47.17 -29.75
CA GLY A 440 -30.58 -48.29 -29.09
C GLY A 440 -29.23 -48.64 -29.69
N ALA A 441 -28.63 -47.76 -30.49
CA ALA A 441 -27.34 -48.01 -31.15
C ALA A 441 -26.14 -47.80 -30.23
N ILE A 442 -26.31 -47.05 -29.13
CA ILE A 442 -25.28 -46.80 -28.11
C ILE A 442 -25.83 -47.05 -26.71
N SER A 443 -24.96 -47.27 -25.73
CA SER A 443 -25.35 -47.50 -24.34
C SER A 443 -25.68 -46.20 -23.59
N PRO A 444 -26.44 -46.27 -22.48
CA PRO A 444 -26.66 -45.11 -21.60
C PRO A 444 -25.35 -44.47 -21.11
N VAL A 445 -24.36 -45.29 -20.73
CA VAL A 445 -23.01 -44.83 -20.31
C VAL A 445 -22.32 -44.00 -21.40
N GLN A 446 -22.45 -44.39 -22.68
CA GLN A 446 -21.86 -43.63 -23.79
C GLN A 446 -22.55 -42.29 -24.01
N TRP A 447 -23.87 -42.24 -23.82
CA TRP A 447 -24.66 -41.02 -23.90
C TRP A 447 -24.34 -40.07 -22.74
N GLU A 448 -24.36 -40.54 -21.50
CA GLU A 448 -24.00 -39.77 -20.29
C GLU A 448 -22.57 -39.22 -20.38
N ASN A 449 -21.61 -40.03 -20.84
CA ASN A 449 -20.23 -39.55 -21.07
C ASN A 449 -20.17 -38.37 -22.07
N SER A 450 -21.07 -38.36 -23.06
CA SER A 450 -21.13 -37.29 -24.05
C SER A 450 -21.79 -36.03 -23.49
N GLN A 451 -22.76 -36.18 -22.58
CA GLN A 451 -23.35 -35.05 -21.84
C GLN A 451 -22.32 -34.39 -20.92
N ILE A 452 -21.55 -35.18 -20.17
CA ILE A 452 -20.44 -34.66 -19.34
C ILE A 452 -19.43 -33.94 -20.23
N GLY A 453 -19.10 -34.50 -21.40
CA GLY A 453 -18.21 -33.86 -22.37
C GLY A 453 -18.71 -32.50 -22.87
N LEU A 454 -20.03 -32.34 -23.05
CA LEU A 454 -20.63 -31.04 -23.38
C LEU A 454 -20.48 -30.05 -22.21
N GLN A 455 -20.78 -30.47 -20.99
CA GLN A 455 -20.65 -29.61 -19.80
C GLN A 455 -19.20 -29.15 -19.57
N GLU A 456 -18.22 -29.99 -19.87
CA GLU A 456 -16.79 -29.60 -19.86
C GLU A 456 -16.48 -28.51 -20.90
N LYS A 457 -17.13 -28.53 -22.07
CA LYS A 457 -17.00 -27.46 -23.06
C LYS A 457 -17.67 -26.17 -22.59
N GLU A 458 -18.83 -26.26 -21.96
CA GLU A 458 -19.51 -25.11 -21.35
C GLU A 458 -18.64 -24.46 -20.27
N LEU A 459 -18.04 -25.26 -19.39
CA LEU A 459 -17.07 -24.78 -18.40
C LEU A 459 -15.84 -24.14 -19.06
N GLY A 460 -15.33 -24.70 -20.16
CA GLY A 460 -14.23 -24.13 -20.92
C GLY A 460 -14.55 -22.75 -21.52
N VAL A 461 -15.77 -22.55 -22.02
CA VAL A 461 -16.24 -21.23 -22.50
C VAL A 461 -16.32 -20.23 -21.35
N LYS A 462 -16.90 -20.65 -20.21
CA LYS A 462 -16.99 -19.83 -18.99
C LYS A 462 -15.60 -19.38 -18.50
N GLN A 463 -14.64 -20.30 -18.44
CA GLN A 463 -13.25 -20.00 -18.06
C GLN A 463 -12.58 -19.01 -19.03
N ALA A 464 -12.77 -19.20 -20.34
CA ALA A 464 -12.22 -18.29 -21.34
C ALA A 464 -12.83 -16.88 -21.24
N TYR A 465 -14.14 -16.78 -20.97
CA TYR A 465 -14.83 -15.52 -20.78
C TYR A 465 -14.32 -14.77 -19.54
N ASP A 466 -14.23 -15.47 -18.41
CA ASP A 466 -13.75 -14.88 -17.16
C ASP A 466 -12.27 -14.47 -17.26
N GLN A 467 -11.43 -15.24 -17.96
CA GLN A 467 -10.04 -14.86 -18.23
C GLN A 467 -9.94 -13.60 -19.10
N TRP A 468 -10.73 -13.52 -20.18
CA TRP A 468 -10.82 -12.32 -21.00
C TRP A 468 -11.24 -11.11 -20.16
N PHE A 469 -12.28 -11.26 -19.33
CA PHE A 469 -12.77 -10.20 -18.45
C PHE A 469 -11.73 -9.71 -17.44
N ILE A 470 -11.02 -10.61 -16.76
CA ILE A 470 -9.95 -10.25 -15.82
C ILE A 470 -8.85 -9.45 -16.53
N ASP A 471 -8.38 -9.91 -17.70
CA ASP A 471 -7.31 -9.22 -18.42
C ASP A 471 -7.79 -7.89 -19.00
N ARG A 472 -9.07 -7.78 -19.38
CA ARG A 472 -9.68 -6.52 -19.80
C ARG A 472 -9.82 -5.54 -18.63
N MET A 473 -10.08 -6.00 -17.41
CA MET A 473 -10.02 -5.15 -16.21
C MET A 473 -8.60 -4.64 -15.96
N LYS A 474 -7.58 -5.49 -16.09
CA LYS A 474 -6.17 -5.06 -15.96
C LYS A 474 -5.81 -4.01 -16.99
N LEU A 475 -6.21 -4.21 -18.24
CA LEU A 475 -6.04 -3.22 -19.30
C LEU A 475 -6.79 -1.92 -18.98
N ALA A 476 -8.05 -2.00 -18.58
CA ALA A 476 -8.85 -0.82 -18.19
C ALA A 476 -8.23 -0.05 -17.01
N HIS A 477 -7.71 -0.76 -16.00
CA HIS A 477 -6.97 -0.17 -14.90
C HIS A 477 -5.69 0.52 -15.38
N PHE A 478 -4.91 -0.17 -16.22
CA PHE A 478 -3.67 0.33 -16.77
C PHE A 478 -3.86 1.61 -17.60
N LEU A 479 -4.97 1.68 -18.34
CA LEU A 479 -5.42 2.86 -19.09
C LEU A 479 -6.09 3.94 -18.21
N GLY A 480 -6.34 3.67 -16.94
CA GLY A 480 -6.97 4.60 -16.01
C GLY A 480 -8.47 4.80 -16.22
N TYR A 481 -9.17 3.83 -16.81
CA TYR A 481 -10.63 3.82 -16.96
C TYR A 481 -11.37 3.37 -15.71
N LEU A 482 -10.72 2.58 -14.84
CA LEU A 482 -11.33 2.18 -13.58
C LEU A 482 -11.23 3.32 -12.55
N PRO A 483 -12.30 3.61 -11.80
CA PRO A 483 -12.26 4.62 -10.75
C PRO A 483 -11.17 4.24 -9.74
N LYS A 484 -10.26 5.19 -9.52
CA LYS A 484 -9.25 5.08 -8.46
C LYS A 484 -10.00 5.16 -7.13
N GLY A 485 -9.73 4.23 -6.21
CA GLY A 485 -10.40 4.12 -4.90
C GLY A 485 -10.68 5.49 -4.26
N ALA A 486 -11.90 5.63 -3.72
CA ALA A 486 -12.43 6.88 -3.16
C ALA A 486 -11.80 7.24 -1.81
#